data_AF-A0A103EI85-F1
#
_entry.id   AF-A0A103EI85-F1
#
_cell.length_a   1.000
_cell.length_b   1.000
_cell.length_c   1.000
_cell.angle_alpha   90.00
_cell.angle_beta   90.00
_cell.angle_gamma   90.00
#
_symmetry.space_group_name_H-M   'P 1'
#
loop_
_entity.id
_entity.type
_entity.pdbx_description
1 polymer ?
#
loop_
_entity_poly.entity_id
_entity_poly.type
_entity_poly.pdbx_seq_one_letter_code
_entity_poly.pdbx_strand_id
1 'polypeptide(L)'
;MPPAADLDEQLRELLPRLRRFALWLTRDVHSADDLVQASLERALSRWSQRRDDTALRSWLFTILYRQFLDARRRAKRHAWLLGRLHEDDEPQWPSAEREASARAMLTAFGRLSDEQRSLLLLVAVEGFSYQEVADLLGVPIGTVMSRLSRARQALRGLCDGEPSAPSLRLMK
;
A
#
# COMPACT_ATOMS: atom_id res chain seq x y z
N MET A 1 -16.29 -1.60 -24.91
CA MET A 1 -16.68 -1.17 -23.56
C MET A 1 -17.58 -2.26 -23.02
N PRO A 2 -17.28 -2.89 -21.87
CA PRO A 2 -18.28 -3.72 -21.22
C PRO A 2 -19.57 -2.90 -21.04
N PRO A 3 -20.75 -3.53 -21.11
CA PRO A 3 -22.00 -2.82 -20.83
C PRO A 3 -21.87 -2.13 -19.46
N ALA A 4 -22.40 -0.91 -19.33
CA ALA A 4 -22.24 -0.09 -18.12
C ALA A 4 -22.61 -0.83 -16.81
N ALA A 5 -23.55 -1.79 -16.90
CA ALA A 5 -23.96 -2.65 -15.79
C ALA A 5 -22.85 -3.58 -15.27
N ASP A 6 -22.02 -4.15 -16.16
CA ASP A 6 -20.90 -5.05 -15.78
C ASP A 6 -19.78 -4.25 -15.11
N LEU A 7 -19.53 -3.02 -15.59
CA LEU A 7 -18.59 -2.13 -14.94
C LEU A 7 -19.02 -1.73 -13.52
N ASP A 8 -20.28 -1.33 -13.36
CA ASP A 8 -20.83 -0.94 -12.06
C ASP A 8 -20.72 -2.07 -11.03
N GLU A 9 -20.97 -3.31 -11.45
CA GLU A 9 -20.83 -4.50 -10.60
C GLU A 9 -19.38 -4.73 -10.19
N GLN A 10 -18.44 -4.72 -11.15
CA GLN A 10 -17.02 -4.86 -10.86
C GLN A 10 -16.49 -3.75 -9.94
N LEU A 11 -16.94 -2.50 -10.14
CA LEU A 11 -16.56 -1.38 -9.27
C LEU A 11 -17.13 -1.52 -7.87
N ARG A 12 -18.38 -1.99 -7.70
CA ARG A 12 -18.96 -2.26 -6.37
C ARG A 12 -18.18 -3.31 -5.60
N GLU A 13 -17.64 -4.33 -6.28
CA GLU A 13 -16.79 -5.34 -5.65
C GLU A 13 -15.42 -4.77 -5.26
N LEU A 14 -14.81 -3.95 -6.13
CA LEU A 14 -13.45 -3.43 -5.93
C LEU A 14 -13.38 -2.24 -4.98
N LEU A 15 -14.42 -1.42 -4.89
CA LEU A 15 -14.47 -0.20 -4.07
C LEU A 15 -14.12 -0.44 -2.59
N PRO A 16 -14.73 -1.40 -1.88
CA PRO A 16 -14.37 -1.69 -0.50
C PRO A 16 -12.91 -2.11 -0.32
N ARG A 17 -12.33 -2.78 -1.32
CA ARG A 17 -10.93 -3.24 -1.31
C ARG A 17 -9.98 -2.07 -1.53
N LEU A 18 -10.25 -1.23 -2.52
CA LEU A 18 -9.50 0.01 -2.78
C LEU A 18 -9.52 0.93 -1.55
N ARG A 19 -10.68 1.11 -0.93
CA ARG A 19 -10.83 1.93 0.28
C ARG A 19 -10.05 1.37 1.46
N ARG A 20 -10.12 0.05 1.68
CA ARG A 20 -9.33 -0.62 2.72
C ARG A 20 -7.84 -0.42 2.48
N PHE A 21 -7.37 -0.67 1.27
CA PHE A 21 -5.98 -0.47 0.89
C PHE A 21 -5.53 0.98 1.08
N ALA A 22 -6.32 1.95 0.61
CA ALA A 22 -6.06 3.39 0.81
C ALA A 22 -5.95 3.73 2.30
N LEU A 23 -6.88 3.24 3.14
CA LEU A 23 -6.86 3.46 4.59
C LEU A 23 -5.60 2.91 5.25
N TRP A 24 -5.15 1.72 4.84
CA TRP A 24 -3.88 1.17 5.32
C TRP A 24 -2.67 2.01 4.91
N LEU A 25 -2.72 2.69 3.76
CA LEU A 25 -1.64 3.54 3.28
C LEU A 25 -1.63 4.89 4.01
N THR A 26 -2.77 5.58 4.03
CA THR A 26 -2.93 6.95 4.53
C THR A 26 -3.02 7.05 6.04
N ARG A 27 -3.54 6.02 6.72
CA ARG A 27 -3.88 6.02 8.17
C ARG A 27 -4.88 7.09 8.58
N ASP A 28 -5.60 7.65 7.61
CA ASP A 28 -6.63 8.66 7.83
C ASP A 28 -7.80 8.35 6.89
N VAL A 29 -9.01 8.37 7.44
CA VAL A 29 -10.24 8.01 6.73
C VAL A 29 -10.55 9.02 5.64
N HIS A 30 -10.38 10.32 5.91
CA HIS A 30 -10.65 11.36 4.93
C HIS A 30 -9.66 11.30 3.77
N SER A 31 -8.37 11.22 4.08
CA SER A 31 -7.30 11.04 3.08
C SER A 31 -7.47 9.75 2.27
N ALA A 32 -7.98 8.68 2.88
CA ALA A 32 -8.26 7.43 2.17
C ALA A 32 -9.41 7.60 1.17
N ASP A 33 -10.51 8.23 1.59
CA ASP A 33 -11.67 8.48 0.75
C ASP A 33 -11.31 9.41 -0.42
N ASP A 34 -10.55 10.48 -0.16
CA ASP A 34 -10.03 11.39 -1.19
C ASP A 34 -9.12 10.66 -2.19
N LEU A 35 -8.22 9.79 -1.70
CA LEU A 35 -7.33 9.01 -2.56
C LEU A 35 -8.12 8.05 -3.46
N VAL A 36 -9.15 7.37 -2.93
CA VAL A 36 -10.02 6.50 -3.73
C VAL A 36 -10.76 7.31 -4.79
N GLN A 37 -11.36 8.44 -4.39
CA GLN A 37 -12.09 9.31 -5.31
C GLN A 37 -11.18 9.77 -6.46
N ALA A 38 -10.02 10.35 -6.14
CA ALA A 38 -9.06 10.81 -7.13
C ALA A 38 -8.58 9.66 -8.05
N SER A 39 -8.49 8.44 -7.53
CA SER A 39 -8.10 7.26 -8.31
C SER A 39 -9.16 6.88 -9.33
N LEU A 40 -10.43 6.91 -8.92
CA LEU A 40 -11.56 6.61 -9.81
C LEU A 40 -11.76 7.69 -10.86
N GLU A 41 -11.67 8.97 -10.51
CA GLU A 41 -11.71 10.08 -11.47
C GLU A 41 -10.60 9.93 -12.54
N ARG A 42 -9.39 9.58 -12.09
CA ARG A 42 -8.24 9.31 -12.96
C ARG A 42 -8.44 8.08 -13.84
N ALA A 43 -9.10 7.03 -13.32
CA ALA A 43 -9.42 5.84 -14.10
C ALA A 43 -10.49 6.14 -15.16
N LEU A 44 -11.58 6.80 -14.78
CA LEU A 44 -12.67 7.17 -15.68
C LEU A 44 -12.20 8.11 -16.81
N SER A 45 -11.37 9.10 -16.48
CA SER A 45 -10.79 9.99 -17.51
C SER A 45 -9.84 9.28 -18.49
N ARG A 46 -9.33 8.10 -18.13
CA ARG A 46 -8.41 7.28 -18.94
C ARG A 46 -9.03 5.98 -19.42
N TRP A 47 -10.35 5.85 -19.30
CA TRP A 47 -11.06 4.61 -19.54
C TRP A 47 -10.78 4.01 -20.92
N SER A 48 -10.76 4.86 -21.95
CA SER A 48 -10.50 4.47 -23.35
C SER A 48 -9.07 4.03 -23.63
N GLN A 49 -8.11 4.29 -22.73
CA GLN A 49 -6.69 3.95 -22.89
C GLN A 49 -6.34 2.59 -22.27
N ARG A 50 -7.32 1.93 -21.64
CA ARG A 50 -7.12 0.62 -21.03
C ARG A 50 -6.91 -0.43 -22.13
N ARG A 51 -5.77 -1.12 -22.08
CA ARG A 51 -5.36 -2.10 -23.09
C ARG A 51 -5.94 -3.50 -22.87
N ASP A 52 -6.28 -3.84 -21.62
CA ASP A 52 -6.86 -5.13 -21.26
C ASP A 52 -8.11 -4.94 -20.39
N ASP A 53 -9.23 -5.49 -20.85
CA ASP A 53 -10.48 -5.52 -20.10
C ASP A 53 -10.43 -6.48 -18.90
N THR A 54 -9.50 -7.44 -18.88
CA THR A 54 -9.35 -8.48 -17.85
C THR A 54 -8.56 -8.07 -16.61
N ALA A 55 -7.97 -6.86 -16.58
CA ALA A 55 -7.10 -6.44 -15.48
C ALA A 55 -7.58 -5.17 -14.74
N LEU A 56 -8.90 -4.92 -14.68
CA LEU A 56 -9.47 -3.75 -13.99
C LEU A 56 -8.93 -3.61 -12.56
N ARG A 57 -8.89 -4.70 -11.80
CA ARG A 57 -8.34 -4.74 -10.43
C ARG A 57 -6.90 -4.23 -10.40
N SER A 58 -5.98 -4.85 -11.14
CA SER A 58 -4.56 -4.46 -11.18
C SER A 58 -4.39 -3.00 -11.63
N TRP A 59 -5.19 -2.56 -12.60
CA TRP A 59 -5.14 -1.20 -13.12
C TRP A 59 -5.57 -0.16 -12.08
N LEU A 60 -6.69 -0.37 -11.37
CA LEU A 60 -7.15 0.55 -10.33
C LEU A 60 -6.16 0.64 -9.16
N PHE A 61 -5.64 -0.50 -8.69
CA PHE A 61 -4.62 -0.52 -7.64
C PHE A 61 -3.32 0.16 -8.08
N THR A 62 -2.95 0.05 -9.37
CA THR A 62 -1.81 0.79 -9.94
C THR A 62 -2.03 2.30 -9.92
N ILE A 63 -3.21 2.77 -10.33
CA ILE A 63 -3.54 4.20 -10.31
C ILE A 63 -3.49 4.72 -8.87
N LEU A 64 -4.15 4.03 -7.95
CA LEU A 64 -4.22 4.40 -6.54
C LEU A 64 -2.84 4.48 -5.90
N TYR A 65 -2.04 3.44 -6.07
CA TYR A 65 -0.70 3.40 -5.48
C TYR A 65 0.21 4.52 -6.03
N ARG A 66 0.14 4.81 -7.33
CA ARG A 66 0.91 5.91 -7.94
C ARG A 66 0.47 7.27 -7.41
N GLN A 67 -0.84 7.51 -7.29
CA GLN A 67 -1.36 8.75 -6.72
C GLN A 67 -0.93 8.94 -5.27
N PHE A 68 -0.95 7.87 -4.47
CA PHE A 68 -0.44 7.87 -3.10
C PHE A 68 1.05 8.26 -3.04
N LEU A 69 1.90 7.61 -3.84
CA LEU A 69 3.33 7.93 -3.88
C LEU A 69 3.60 9.36 -4.35
N ASP A 70 2.80 9.88 -5.29
CA ASP A 70 2.91 11.26 -5.75
C ASP A 70 2.50 12.24 -4.64
N ALA A 71 1.41 11.97 -3.92
CA ALA A 71 0.96 12.78 -2.79
C ALA A 71 2.00 12.81 -1.67
N ARG A 72 2.58 11.66 -1.30
CA ARG A 72 3.61 11.60 -0.27
C ARG A 72 4.91 12.29 -0.68
N ARG A 73 5.32 12.17 -1.95
CA ARG A 73 6.47 12.93 -2.49
C ARG A 73 6.22 14.44 -2.44
N ARG A 74 5.00 14.89 -2.75
CA ARG A 74 4.61 16.31 -2.62
C ARG A 74 4.65 16.77 -1.16
N ALA A 75 4.06 16.01 -0.25
CA ALA A 75 4.04 16.32 1.18
C ALA A 75 5.46 16.43 1.77
N LYS A 76 6.33 15.46 1.46
CA LYS A 76 7.73 15.49 1.91
C LYS A 76 8.50 16.71 1.38
N ARG A 77 8.31 17.07 0.11
CA ARG A 77 8.93 18.28 -0.46
C ARG A 77 8.42 19.56 0.21
N HIS A 78 7.13 19.62 0.51
CA HIS A 78 6.53 20.77 1.18
C HIS A 78 7.02 20.93 2.63
N ALA A 79 7.08 19.83 3.38
CA ALA A 79 7.64 19.83 4.74
C ALA A 79 9.10 20.30 4.76
N TRP A 80 9.90 19.82 3.81
CA TRP A 80 11.30 20.25 3.65
C TRP A 80 11.42 21.76 3.37
N LEU A 81 10.58 22.31 2.49
CA LEU A 81 10.57 23.75 2.18
C LEU A 81 10.17 24.61 3.39
N LEU A 82 9.28 24.12 4.25
CA LEU A 82 8.82 24.82 5.45
C LEU A 82 9.74 24.64 6.66
N GLY A 83 10.88 23.95 6.51
CA GLY A 83 11.79 23.67 7.62
C GLY A 83 11.19 22.77 8.71
N ARG A 84 10.08 22.07 8.41
CA ARG A 84 9.47 21.12 9.35
C ARG A 84 10.17 19.78 9.24
N LEU A 85 10.85 19.38 10.31
CA LEU A 85 11.41 18.03 10.45
C LEU A 85 10.28 17.11 10.94
N HIS A 86 9.80 16.25 10.04
CA HIS A 86 8.99 15.06 10.26
C HIS A 86 8.09 15.07 11.53
N GLU A 87 6.81 15.39 11.37
CA GLU A 87 5.79 14.89 12.29
C GLU A 87 5.61 13.40 11.99
N ASP A 88 6.23 12.53 12.79
CA ASP A 88 5.90 11.11 12.79
C ASP A 88 4.51 10.96 13.42
N ASP A 89 3.47 11.07 12.59
CA ASP A 89 2.09 10.86 13.04
C ASP A 89 1.96 9.47 13.67
N GLU A 90 1.57 9.47 14.94
CA GLU A 90 1.33 8.24 15.69
C GLU A 90 0.20 7.44 14.99
N PRO A 91 0.36 6.12 14.77
CA PRO A 91 -0.59 5.37 13.96
C PRO A 91 -2.00 5.36 14.57
N GLN A 92 -2.92 6.16 14.03
CA GLN A 92 -4.34 6.09 14.38
C GLN A 92 -5.01 5.01 13.52
N TRP A 93 -5.19 3.83 14.12
CA TRP A 93 -5.89 2.73 13.49
C TRP A 93 -7.38 2.76 13.85
N PRO A 94 -8.31 2.46 12.92
CA PRO A 94 -9.69 2.19 13.27
C PRO A 94 -9.73 1.05 14.29
N SER A 95 -10.33 1.30 15.46
CA SER A 95 -10.33 0.37 16.57
C SER A 95 -11.13 -0.89 16.25
N ALA A 96 -10.44 -1.99 15.97
CA ALA A 96 -11.02 -3.31 16.16
C ALA A 96 -10.76 -3.72 17.61
N GLU A 97 -11.81 -3.78 18.43
CA GLU A 97 -11.79 -4.43 19.74
C GLU A 97 -11.55 -5.94 19.54
N ARG A 98 -10.29 -6.36 19.35
CA ARG A 98 -9.85 -7.76 19.37
C ARG A 98 -8.46 -7.85 20.00
N GLU A 99 -8.25 -8.93 20.75
CA GLU A 99 -7.05 -9.37 21.50
C GLU A 99 -5.78 -8.51 21.40
N ALA A 100 -5.13 -8.26 22.54
CA ALA A 100 -3.89 -7.48 22.65
C ALA A 100 -2.81 -7.84 21.61
N SER A 101 -2.74 -9.11 21.20
CA SER A 101 -1.84 -9.60 20.13
C SER A 101 -2.17 -9.02 18.75
N ALA A 102 -3.45 -8.96 18.37
CA ALA A 102 -3.87 -8.33 17.12
C ALA A 102 -3.53 -6.83 17.13
N ARG A 103 -3.77 -6.14 18.24
CA ARG A 103 -3.40 -4.73 18.38
C ARG A 103 -1.90 -4.50 18.26
N ALA A 104 -1.08 -5.35 18.88
CA ALA A 104 0.38 -5.27 18.78
C ALA A 104 0.85 -5.46 17.33
N MET A 105 0.28 -6.43 16.61
CA MET A 105 0.57 -6.65 15.18
C MET A 105 0.18 -5.44 14.32
N LEU A 106 -0.98 -4.82 14.56
CA LEU A 106 -1.40 -3.62 13.82
C LEU A 106 -0.50 -2.42 14.10
N THR A 107 -0.11 -2.23 15.36
CA THR A 107 0.86 -1.19 15.74
C THR A 107 2.22 -1.41 15.07
N ALA A 108 2.74 -2.65 15.11
CA ALA A 108 3.98 -3.03 14.42
C ALA A 108 3.88 -2.80 12.91
N PHE A 109 2.77 -3.20 12.29
CA PHE A 109 2.50 -2.94 10.88
C PHE A 109 2.50 -1.44 10.57
N GLY A 110 2.00 -0.61 11.48
CA GLY A 110 2.03 0.85 11.41
C GLY A 110 3.40 1.49 11.60
N ARG A 111 4.43 0.74 11.96
CA ARG A 111 5.80 1.26 12.01
C ARG A 111 6.59 0.96 10.75
N LEU A 112 6.07 0.09 9.88
CA LEU A 112 6.68 -0.17 8.59
C LEU A 112 6.63 1.06 7.69
N SER A 113 7.68 1.19 6.86
CA SER A 113 7.66 2.14 5.76
C SER A 113 6.49 1.85 4.81
N ASP A 114 6.02 2.87 4.10
CA ASP A 114 4.92 2.71 3.15
C ASP A 114 5.16 1.64 2.11
N GLU A 115 6.39 1.56 1.61
CA GLU A 115 6.77 0.58 0.61
C GLU A 115 6.60 -0.85 1.16
N GLN A 116 7.08 -1.09 2.39
CA GLN A 116 6.92 -2.38 3.05
C GLN A 116 5.44 -2.70 3.30
N ARG A 117 4.66 -1.74 3.81
CA ARG A 117 3.20 -1.92 4.03
C ARG A 117 2.49 -2.26 2.73
N SER A 118 2.76 -1.50 1.67
CA SER A 118 2.13 -1.68 0.36
C SER A 118 2.39 -3.07 -0.20
N LEU A 119 3.65 -3.52 -0.16
CA LEU A 119 4.03 -4.86 -0.62
C LEU A 119 3.31 -5.97 0.14
N LEU A 120 3.25 -5.86 1.47
CA LEU A 120 2.58 -6.85 2.31
C LEU A 120 1.07 -6.87 2.05
N LEU A 121 0.43 -5.72 1.92
CA LEU A 121 -1.01 -5.63 1.65
C LEU A 121 -1.35 -6.18 0.26
N LEU A 122 -0.61 -5.79 -0.78
CA LEU A 122 -0.85 -6.24 -2.14
C LEU A 122 -0.77 -7.78 -2.24
N VAL A 123 0.21 -8.40 -1.59
CA VAL A 123 0.40 -9.85 -1.63
C VAL A 123 -0.54 -10.57 -0.67
N ALA A 124 -0.52 -10.23 0.62
CA ALA A 124 -1.13 -11.03 1.67
C ALA A 124 -2.63 -10.73 1.88
N VAL A 125 -3.07 -9.51 1.55
CA VAL A 125 -4.49 -9.11 1.71
C VAL A 125 -5.20 -9.10 0.37
N GLU A 126 -4.59 -8.51 -0.64
CA GLU A 126 -5.21 -8.37 -1.96
C GLU A 126 -4.96 -9.54 -2.89
N GLY A 127 -4.07 -10.47 -2.53
CA GLY A 127 -3.83 -11.71 -3.28
C GLY A 127 -3.19 -11.49 -4.65
N PHE A 128 -2.44 -10.40 -4.85
CA PHE A 128 -1.66 -10.24 -6.07
C PHE A 128 -0.48 -11.21 -6.09
N SER A 129 -0.24 -11.81 -7.25
CA SER A 129 0.99 -12.54 -7.53
C SER A 129 2.18 -11.60 -7.52
N TYR A 130 3.39 -12.14 -7.34
CA TYR A 130 4.61 -11.34 -7.37
C TYR A 130 4.83 -10.65 -8.72
N GLN A 131 4.35 -11.26 -9.83
CA GLN A 131 4.41 -10.66 -11.15
C GLN A 131 3.47 -9.46 -11.26
N GLU A 132 2.22 -9.58 -10.81
CA GLU A 132 1.28 -8.44 -10.84
C GLU A 132 1.77 -7.27 -9.97
N VAL A 133 2.38 -7.57 -8.81
CA VAL A 133 3.00 -6.53 -7.97
C VAL A 133 4.19 -5.88 -8.69
N ALA A 134 5.01 -6.67 -9.39
CA ALA A 134 6.14 -6.16 -10.18
C ALA A 134 5.65 -5.19 -11.27
N ASP A 135 4.60 -5.56 -11.99
CA ASP A 135 3.99 -4.75 -13.05
C ASP A 135 3.35 -3.46 -12.48
N LEU A 136 2.64 -3.57 -11.36
CA LEU A 136 2.03 -2.44 -10.65
C LEU A 136 3.08 -1.41 -10.22
N LEU A 137 4.16 -1.90 -9.60
CA LEU A 137 5.24 -1.08 -9.07
C LEU A 137 6.23 -0.61 -10.15
N GLY A 138 6.23 -1.24 -11.32
CA GLY A 138 7.19 -0.97 -12.39
C GLY A 138 8.62 -1.38 -12.02
N VAL A 139 8.79 -2.51 -11.32
CA VAL A 139 10.10 -3.03 -10.87
C VAL A 139 10.26 -4.51 -11.24
N PRO A 140 11.48 -5.05 -11.32
CA PRO A 140 11.67 -6.48 -11.57
C PRO A 140 11.05 -7.38 -10.49
N ILE A 141 10.56 -8.57 -10.87
CA ILE A 141 9.99 -9.55 -9.92
C ILE A 141 10.99 -9.94 -8.80
N GLY A 142 12.28 -10.06 -9.10
CA GLY A 142 13.31 -10.30 -8.08
C GLY A 142 13.45 -9.16 -7.06
N THR A 143 13.17 -7.92 -7.49
CA THR A 143 13.10 -6.77 -6.59
C THR A 143 11.89 -6.86 -5.66
N VAL A 144 10.73 -7.31 -6.17
CA VAL A 144 9.55 -7.58 -5.32
C VAL A 144 9.87 -8.63 -4.27
N MET A 145 10.44 -9.78 -4.67
CA MET A 145 10.78 -10.87 -3.75
C MET A 145 11.74 -10.43 -2.63
N SER A 146 12.82 -9.73 -3.00
CA SER A 146 13.81 -9.25 -2.02
C SER A 146 13.24 -8.19 -1.08
N ARG A 147 12.45 -7.23 -1.58
CA ARG A 147 11.79 -6.22 -0.74
C ARG A 147 10.72 -6.81 0.16
N LEU A 148 9.95 -7.78 -0.32
CA LEU A 148 8.94 -8.47 0.47
C LEU A 148 9.58 -9.31 1.59
N SER A 149 10.73 -9.94 1.33
CA SER A 149 11.52 -10.62 2.36
C SER A 149 11.92 -9.65 3.48
N ARG A 150 12.50 -8.49 3.13
CA ARG A 150 12.86 -7.45 4.09
C ARG A 150 11.66 -6.88 4.84
N ALA A 151 10.53 -6.68 4.16
CA ALA A 151 9.28 -6.23 4.79
C ALA A 151 8.78 -7.21 5.86
N ARG A 152 8.82 -8.52 5.57
CA ARG A 152 8.48 -9.56 6.55
C ARG A 152 9.44 -9.59 7.73
N GLN A 153 10.75 -9.44 7.48
CA GLN A 153 11.75 -9.39 8.55
C GLN A 153 11.54 -8.16 9.45
N ALA A 154 11.30 -7.00 8.86
CA ALA A 154 11.00 -5.78 9.61
C ALA A 154 9.74 -5.93 10.48
N LEU A 155 8.67 -6.53 9.93
CA LEU A 155 7.45 -6.77 10.68
C LEU A 155 7.68 -7.71 11.87
N ARG A 156 8.44 -8.80 11.68
CA ARG A 156 8.81 -9.73 12.77
C ARG A 156 9.60 -9.02 13.87
N GLY A 157 10.63 -8.26 13.49
CA GLY A 157 11.44 -7.51 14.46
C GLY A 157 10.63 -6.53 15.30
N LEU A 158 9.63 -5.87 14.70
CA LEU A 158 8.71 -4.96 15.38
C LEU A 158 7.71 -5.67 16.31
N CYS A 159 7.35 -6.92 16.02
CA CYS A 159 6.50 -7.74 16.89
C CYS A 159 7.27 -8.35 18.06
N ASP A 160 8.54 -8.70 17.86
CA ASP A 160 9.36 -9.45 18.83
C ASP A 160 10.08 -8.54 19.86
N GLY A 161 10.03 -7.20 19.72
CA GLY A 161 10.57 -6.25 20.71
C GLY A 161 12.07 -5.91 20.64
N GLU A 162 12.76 -6.26 19.53
CA GLU A 162 14.19 -6.02 19.17
C GLU A 162 15.31 -6.61 20.10
N PRO A 163 16.55 -6.88 19.61
CA PRO A 163 17.11 -6.84 18.24
C PRO A 163 17.72 -8.18 17.76
N SER A 164 17.92 -8.35 16.44
CA SER A 164 18.99 -9.24 15.95
C SER A 164 19.51 -8.80 14.59
N ALA A 165 20.65 -8.11 14.63
CA ALA A 165 21.62 -8.20 13.55
C ALA A 165 22.27 -9.59 13.62
N PRO A 166 22.37 -10.34 12.51
CA PRO A 166 23.45 -11.31 12.40
C PRO A 166 24.71 -10.56 11.99
N SER A 167 25.61 -10.38 12.95
CA SER A 167 27.03 -10.17 12.69
C SER A 167 27.53 -11.33 11.84
N LEU A 168 27.81 -11.10 10.56
CA LEU A 168 28.68 -11.98 9.81
C LEU A 168 30.09 -11.42 9.87
N ARG A 169 30.76 -11.70 11.00
CA ARG A 169 32.20 -11.94 10.98
C ARG A 169 32.41 -13.29 10.31
N LEU A 170 33.17 -13.30 9.22
CA LEU A 170 34.11 -14.38 8.92
C LEU A 170 35.16 -13.81 7.97
N MET A 171 36.24 -13.32 8.58
CA MET A 171 37.58 -13.42 8.02
C MET A 171 37.99 -14.89 8.07
N LYS A 172 38.58 -15.38 6.99
CA LYS A 172 39.83 -16.14 7.07
C LYS A 172 40.67 -15.81 5.85
#